data_AF-A0A930W1Z8-F1
#
_entry.id   AF-A0A930W1Z8-F1
#
_cell.length_a   1.000
_cell.length_b   1.000
_cell.length_c   1.000
_cell.angle_alpha   90.00
_cell.angle_beta   90.00
_cell.angle_gamma   90.00
#
_symmetry.space_group_name_H-M   'P 1'
#
loop_
_entity.id
_entity.type
_entity.pdbx_description
1 polymer ?
#
loop_
_entity_poly.entity_id
_entity_poly.type
_entity_poly.pdbx_seq_one_letter_code
_entity_poly.pdbx_strand_id
1 'polypeptide(L)' 'LYPRLARGSALIHYGSVAFAAGALSNMADRIRLAHVIDFIDFRVWPVFNIADIAIVVGTICVLWALFVQKKEFLP' A
#
# COMPACT_ATOMS: atom_id res chain seq x y z
N LEU A 1 17.50 24.74 0.24
CA LEU A 1 17.25 23.46 0.92
C LEU A 1 15.72 23.30 1.07
N TYR A 2 15.08 22.51 0.20
CA TYR A 2 13.63 22.53 -0.03
C TYR A 2 12.80 22.07 1.19
N PRO A 3 12.00 22.95 1.83
CA PRO A 3 11.13 22.57 2.96
C PRO A 3 9.77 21.99 2.52
N ARG A 4 9.55 21.80 1.20
CA ARG A 4 8.21 21.50 0.63
C ARG A 4 7.82 20.02 0.58
N LEU A 5 8.70 19.09 0.98
CA LEU A 5 8.34 17.67 1.13
C LEU A 5 7.49 17.38 2.39
N ALA A 6 7.34 18.33 3.31
CA ALA A 6 6.76 18.05 4.62
C ALA A 6 5.25 17.71 4.59
N ARG A 7 4.49 18.21 3.61
CA ARG A 7 3.02 18.07 3.58
C ARG A 7 2.52 16.85 2.77
N GLY A 8 3.36 16.28 1.92
CA GLY A 8 3.14 14.97 1.31
C GLY A 8 3.61 13.79 2.18
N SER A 9 4.17 14.06 3.37
CA SER A 9 4.94 13.08 4.15
C SER A 9 4.08 11.99 4.79
N ALA A 10 2.92 12.32 5.36
CA ALA A 10 2.14 11.35 6.13
C ALA A 10 1.52 10.26 5.24
N LEU A 11 0.84 10.64 4.16
CA LEU A 11 0.23 9.67 3.24
C LEU A 11 1.28 8.79 2.55
N ILE A 12 2.42 9.38 2.15
CA ILE A 12 3.52 8.60 1.59
C ILE A 12 4.11 7.67 2.64
N HIS A 13 4.34 8.14 3.86
CA HIS A 13 4.92 7.35 4.94
C HIS A 13 4.00 6.19 5.33
N TYR A 14 2.76 6.46 5.74
CA TYR A 14 1.81 5.43 6.13
C TYR A 14 1.44 4.52 4.96
N GLY A 15 1.33 5.06 3.74
CA GLY A 15 1.08 4.26 2.54
C GLY A 15 2.23 3.30 2.22
N SER A 16 3.47 3.77 2.32
CA SER A 16 4.67 2.94 2.07
C SER A 16 4.85 1.89 3.16
N VAL A 17 4.56 2.23 4.42
CA VAL A 17 4.58 1.27 5.54
C VAL A 17 3.50 0.22 5.37
N ALA A 18 2.26 0.59 5.03
CA ALA A 18 1.16 -0.35 4.80
C ALA A 18 1.46 -1.30 3.64
N PHE A 19 1.96 -0.76 2.52
CA PHE A 19 2.37 -1.55 1.36
C PHE A 19 3.48 -2.54 1.71
N ALA A 20 4.55 -2.07 2.36
CA ALA A 20 5.68 -2.91 2.74
C ALA A 20 5.27 -3.97 3.76
N ALA A 21 4.45 -3.62 4.75
CA ALA A 21 3.96 -4.54 5.75
C ALA A 21 3.13 -5.67 5.13
N GLY A 22 2.22 -5.36 4.19
CA GLY A 22 1.44 -6.38 3.48
C GLY A 22 2.31 -7.28 2.59
N ALA A 23 3.27 -6.71 1.87
CA ALA A 23 4.21 -7.52 1.08
C ALA A 23 5.04 -8.45 1.97
N LEU A 24 5.53 -7.95 3.11
CA LEU A 24 6.31 -8.72 4.07
C LEU A 24 5.48 -9.83 4.74
N SER A 25 4.21 -9.60 5.07
CA SER A 25 3.38 -10.64 5.67
C SER A 25 3.10 -11.78 4.68
N ASN A 26 2.75 -11.48 3.42
CA ASN A 26 2.59 -12.51 2.38
C ASN A 26 3.90 -13.27 2.11
N MET A 27 5.04 -12.59 2.17
CA MET A 27 6.35 -13.24 2.05
C MET A 27 6.65 -14.14 3.26
N ALA A 28 6.34 -13.69 4.48
CA ALA A 28 6.51 -14.49 5.69
C ALA A 28 5.65 -15.76 5.66
N ASP A 29 4.42 -15.68 5.16
CA ASP A 29 3.55 -16.83 4.96
C ASP A 29 4.18 -17.83 3.98
N ARG A 30 4.71 -17.35 2.85
CA ARG A 30 5.41 -18.22 1.89
C ARG A 30 6.65 -18.88 2.50
N ILE A 31 7.39 -18.19 3.36
CA ILE A 31 8.57 -18.77 4.02
C ILE A 31 8.17 -19.84 5.04
N ARG A 32 7.07 -19.63 5.78
CA ARG A 32 6.64 -20.52 6.87
C ARG A 32 5.78 -21.69 6.39
N LEU A 33 4.93 -21.45 5.40
CA LEU A 33 3.86 -22.35 4.98
C LEU A 33 3.99 -22.79 3.51
N ALA A 34 4.94 -22.25 2.75
CA ALA A 34 5.11 -22.45 1.30
C ALA A 34 3.94 -21.94 0.42
N HIS A 35 2.92 -21.33 1.02
CA HIS A 35 1.79 -20.71 0.32
C HIS A 35 1.27 -19.51 1.13
N VAL A 36 0.40 -18.71 0.50
CA VAL A 36 -0.32 -17.60 1.14
C VAL A 36 -1.72 -18.08 1.52
N ILE A 37 -2.21 -17.70 2.70
CA ILE A 37 -3.57 -18.03 3.13
C ILE A 37 -4.52 -16.92 2.71
N ASP A 38 -5.39 -17.23 1.75
CA ASP A 38 -6.48 -16.36 1.31
C ASP A 38 -7.79 -16.80 1.97
N PHE A 39 -8.50 -15.86 2.60
CA PHE A 39 -9.68 -16.19 3.42
C PHE A 39 -10.90 -15.29 3.14
N ILE A 40 -10.73 -14.21 2.39
CA ILE A 40 -11.82 -13.29 2.05
C ILE A 40 -12.38 -13.70 0.68
N ASP A 41 -13.56 -14.32 0.68
CA ASP A 41 -14.25 -14.80 -0.53
C ASP A 41 -15.61 -14.11 -0.70
N PHE A 42 -15.74 -13.34 -1.79
CA PHE A 42 -16.99 -12.66 -2.18
C PHE A 42 -17.71 -13.34 -3.35
N ARG A 43 -17.21 -14.47 -3.85
CA ARG A 43 -17.72 -15.26 -5.00
C ARG A 43 -17.75 -14.58 -6.37
N VAL A 44 -17.73 -13.26 -6.42
CA VAL A 44 -17.72 -12.43 -7.65
C VAL A 44 -16.31 -11.92 -7.97
N TRP A 45 -15.40 -11.97 -6.99
CA TRP A 45 -14.04 -11.49 -7.08
C TRP A 45 -13.07 -12.57 -6.59
N PRO A 46 -11.83 -12.65 -7.11
CA PRO A 46 -10.82 -13.58 -6.61
C PRO A 46 -10.67 -13.50 -5.09
N VAL A 47 -10.42 -14.62 -4.44
CA VAL A 47 -10.17 -14.67 -2.99
C VAL A 47 -8.90 -13.90 -2.67
N PHE A 48 -8.89 -13.14 -1.58
CA PHE A 48 -7.72 -12.37 -1.13
C PHE A 48 -7.60 -12.37 0.39
N ASN A 49 -6.55 -11.73 0.91
CA ASN A 49 -6.31 -11.60 2.34
C ASN A 49 -6.11 -10.13 2.77
N ILE A 50 -5.91 -9.92 4.07
CA ILE A 50 -5.67 -8.59 4.64
C ILE A 50 -4.36 -7.97 4.11
N ALA A 51 -3.35 -8.78 3.80
CA ALA A 51 -2.09 -8.29 3.26
C ALA A 51 -2.28 -7.65 1.88
N ASP A 52 -3.10 -8.25 1.03
CA ASP A 52 -3.45 -7.70 -0.29
C ASP A 52 -4.22 -6.39 -0.16
N ILE A 53 -5.12 -6.28 0.82
CA ILE A 53 -5.81 -5.01 1.12
C ILE A 53 -4.78 -3.94 1.52
N ALA A 54 -3.84 -4.27 2.41
CA ALA A 54 -2.82 -3.33 2.88
C ALA A 54 -1.91 -2.85 1.73
N ILE A 55 -1.55 -3.76 0.81
CA ILE A 55 -0.81 -3.45 -0.41
C ILE A 55 -1.61 -2.46 -1.28
N VAL A 56 -2.87 -2.78 -1.61
CA VAL A 56 -3.71 -1.96 -2.50
C VAL A 56 -3.95 -0.58 -1.89
N VAL A 57 -4.38 -0.52 -0.62
CA VAL A 57 -4.63 0.75 0.07
C VAL A 57 -3.34 1.57 0.20
N GLY A 58 -2.23 0.93 0.58
CA GLY A 58 -0.93 1.59 0.68
C GLY A 58 -0.46 2.20 -0.64
N THR A 59 -0.57 1.44 -1.73
CA THR A 59 -0.27 1.92 -3.09
C THR A 59 -1.18 3.08 -3.49
N ILE A 60 -2.49 3.00 -3.25
CA ILE A 60 -3.44 4.09 -3.55
C ILE A 60 -3.06 5.36 -2.76
N CYS A 61 -2.75 5.25 -1.47
CA CYS A 61 -2.31 6.38 -0.64
C CYS A 61 -1.06 7.07 -1.20
N VAL A 62 -0.04 6.29 -1.60
CA VAL A 62 1.20 6.83 -2.18
C VAL A 62 0.91 7.49 -3.53
N LEU A 63 0.19 6.82 -4.43
CA LEU A 63 -0.16 7.37 -5.73
C LEU A 63 -0.96 8.67 -5.60
N TRP A 64 -1.97 8.69 -4.73
CA TRP A 64 -2.77 9.87 -4.47
C TRP A 64 -1.91 11.05 -3.98
N ALA A 65 -1.01 10.79 -3.03
CA ALA A 65 -0.11 11.82 -2.51
C ALA A 65 0.83 12.38 -3.60
N LEU A 66 1.26 11.55 -4.55
CA LEU A 66 2.07 11.97 -5.69
C LEU A 66 1.27 12.81 -6.69
N PHE A 67 0.04 12.41 -7.03
CA PHE A 67 -0.81 13.17 -7.96
C PHE A 67 -1.21 14.53 -7.40
N VAL A 68 -1.51 14.62 -6.10
CA VAL A 68 -1.84 15.89 -5.43
C VAL A 68 -0.63 16.82 -5.45
N GLN A 69 0.57 16.34 -5.12
CA GLN A 69 1.80 17.16 -5.20
C GLN A 69 2.08 17.67 -6.61
N LYS A 70 1.83 16.86 -7.65
CA LYS A 70 2.02 17.27 -9.04
C LYS A 70 1.11 18.45 -9.42
N LYS A 71 -0.13 18.48 -8.93
CA LYS A 71 -1.10 19.55 -9.21
C LYS A 71 -0.73 20.87 -8.51
N GLU A 72 -0.03 20.82 -7.38
CA GLU A 72 0.51 22.02 -6.73
C GLU A 72 1.72 22.62 -7.47
N PHE A 73 2.44 21.81 -8.26
CA PHE A 73 3.62 22.24 -9.03
C PHE A 73 3.30 22.77 -10.44
N LEU A 74 2.15 22.38 -11.00
CA LEU A 74 1.64 22.86 -12.30
C LEU A 74 0.35 23.65 -12.04
N PRO A 75 0.43 24.99 -11.86
CA PRO A 75 -0.76 25.84 -11.79
C PRO A 75 -1.58 25.81 -13.09
#